data_AF-A0AAF3J3B4-F1
#
_entry.id   AF-A0AAF3J3B4-F1
#
_cell.length_a   1.000
_cell.length_b   1.000
_cell.length_c   1.000
_cell.angle_alpha   90.00
_cell.angle_beta   90.00
_cell.angle_gamma   90.00
#
_symmetry.space_group_name_H-M   'P 1'
#
loop_
_entity.id
_entity.type
_entity.pdbx_description
1 polymer ?
#
loop_
_entity_poly.entity_id
_entity_poly.type
_entity_poly.pdbx_seq_one_letter_code
_entity_poly.pdbx_strand_id
1 'polypeptide(L)'
;MQISRYFSYSEANWPSKSLNISLGRCDLSPEECNEQYQENGAMVEVFFEQLNYEVFTESEAYGVVKMLADFGGQLGLWSGVSFMTVCEFLGLFCELAYMAALHHYAIHKRKVWEKQMAKEKY
;
A
#
# COMPACT_ATOMS: atom_id res chain seq x y z
N MET A 1 16.17 4.20 18.11
CA MET A 1 15.06 3.54 18.81
C MET A 1 14.47 4.56 19.79
N GLN A 2 13.45 5.30 19.37
CA GLN A 2 12.79 6.30 20.22
C GLN A 2 11.72 5.59 21.05
N ILE A 3 11.85 5.67 22.36
CA ILE A 3 10.81 5.24 23.30
C ILE A 3 9.78 6.36 23.34
N SER A 4 8.60 6.14 22.76
CA SER A 4 7.44 7.01 22.95
C SER A 4 7.07 7.00 24.43
N ARG A 5 7.26 8.13 25.12
CA ARG A 5 6.77 8.29 26.49
C ARG A 5 5.29 8.64 26.41
N TYR A 6 4.43 7.70 26.75
CA TYR A 6 2.98 7.89 26.83
C TYR A 6 2.52 8.65 28.09
N PHE A 7 3.48 9.09 28.93
CA PHE A 7 3.22 9.77 30.18
C PHE A 7 4.26 10.88 30.40
N SER A 8 3.76 12.09 30.59
CA SER A 8 4.52 13.29 30.95
C SER A 8 4.26 13.61 32.42
N TYR A 9 5.33 13.95 33.16
CA TYR A 9 5.26 14.21 34.59
C TYR A 9 5.85 15.57 34.93
N SER A 10 5.17 16.31 35.79
CA SER A 10 5.57 17.63 36.27
C SER A 10 5.25 17.78 37.76
N GLU A 11 6.15 18.38 38.51
CA GLU A 11 6.02 18.63 39.95
C GLU A 11 6.05 20.13 40.25
N ALA A 12 5.35 20.55 41.29
CA ALA A 12 5.42 21.89 41.85
C ALA A 12 5.30 21.83 43.38
N ASN A 13 5.97 22.76 44.09
CA ASN A 13 5.87 22.85 45.54
C ASN A 13 4.45 23.22 45.97
N TRP A 14 3.83 22.34 46.73
CA TRP A 14 2.51 22.51 47.33
C TRP A 14 2.53 21.93 48.76
N PRO A 15 1.84 22.53 49.74
CA PRO A 15 1.14 23.81 49.69
C PRO A 15 2.13 24.99 49.77
N SER A 16 1.72 26.17 49.28
CA SER A 16 2.60 27.34 49.35
C SER A 16 2.72 27.84 50.81
N LYS A 17 3.93 28.24 51.22
CA LYS A 17 4.18 28.78 52.58
C LYS A 17 3.39 30.04 52.91
N SER A 18 2.90 30.75 51.88
CA SER A 18 2.09 31.96 52.03
C SER A 18 0.60 31.66 52.27
N LEU A 19 0.17 30.41 52.14
CA LEU A 19 -1.22 30.03 52.28
C LEU A 19 -1.52 29.61 53.73
N ASN A 20 -2.28 30.44 54.44
CA ASN A 20 -2.91 30.08 55.71
C ASN A 20 -4.27 29.41 55.42
N ILE A 21 -4.23 28.22 54.82
CA ILE A 21 -5.44 27.45 54.53
C ILE A 21 -5.55 26.32 55.56
N SER A 22 -6.69 26.22 56.25
CA SER A 22 -7.07 25.00 56.96
C SER A 22 -7.50 23.94 55.93
N LEU A 23 -6.52 23.20 55.40
CA LEU A 23 -6.81 22.03 54.57
C LEU A 23 -7.43 20.96 55.47
N GLY A 24 -8.73 20.70 55.31
CA GLY A 24 -9.43 19.71 56.12
C GLY A 24 -9.68 20.11 57.59
N ARG A 25 -10.06 19.13 58.40
CA ARG A 25 -10.33 19.29 59.84
C ARG A 25 -9.05 18.94 60.60
N CYS A 26 -8.37 19.97 61.09
CA CYS A 26 -7.15 19.85 61.88
C CYS A 26 -7.48 20.22 63.33
N ASP A 27 -7.27 19.31 64.27
CA ASP A 27 -7.57 19.52 65.69
C ASP A 27 -6.38 20.14 66.46
N LEU A 28 -5.29 20.48 65.76
CA LEU A 28 -4.05 21.07 66.27
C LEU A 28 -3.97 22.58 65.98
N SER A 29 -2.92 23.24 66.49
CA SER A 29 -2.68 24.65 66.17
C SER A 29 -2.45 24.86 64.65
N PRO A 30 -2.79 26.03 64.08
CA PRO A 30 -2.65 26.28 62.64
C PRO A 30 -1.20 26.14 62.13
N GLU A 31 -0.21 26.38 62.99
CA GLU A 31 1.21 26.34 62.64
C GLU A 31 1.71 24.89 62.52
N GLU A 32 1.43 24.05 63.53
CA GLU A 32 1.77 22.61 63.51
C GLU A 32 1.04 21.87 62.39
N CYS A 33 -0.19 22.30 62.09
CA CYS A 33 -0.97 21.74 61.00
C CYS A 33 -0.33 22.01 59.63
N ASN A 34 0.18 23.22 59.42
CA ASN A 34 0.82 23.60 58.16
C ASN A 34 2.13 22.83 57.94
N GLU A 35 2.92 22.62 59.00
CA GLU A 35 4.13 21.77 58.96
C GLU A 35 3.78 20.32 58.59
N GLN A 36 2.77 19.74 59.24
CA GLN A 36 2.33 18.38 58.96
C GLN A 36 1.84 18.19 57.52
N TYR A 37 1.12 19.17 56.97
CA TYR A 37 0.66 19.15 55.58
C TYR A 37 1.78 19.39 54.57
N GLN A 38 2.84 20.12 54.93
CA GLN A 38 4.02 20.28 54.09
C GLN A 38 4.87 19.01 54.01
N GLU A 39 4.95 18.24 55.10
CA GLU A 39 5.75 17.01 55.12
C GLU A 39 5.00 15.78 54.58
N ASN A 40 3.68 15.71 54.78
CA ASN A 40 2.89 14.51 54.46
C ASN A 40 1.84 14.73 53.35
N GLY A 41 1.64 15.96 52.89
CA GLY A 41 0.67 16.28 51.86
C GLY A 41 1.20 16.04 50.45
N ALA A 42 0.42 15.38 49.61
CA ALA A 42 0.68 15.27 48.17
C ALA A 42 -0.58 15.61 47.38
N MET A 43 -0.44 16.48 46.38
CA MET A 43 -1.50 16.82 45.43
C MET A 43 -1.17 16.17 44.09
N VAL A 44 -2.07 15.34 43.58
CA VAL A 44 -1.91 14.66 42.29
C VAL A 44 -3.10 15.03 41.41
N GLU A 45 -2.80 15.65 40.27
CA GLU A 45 -3.80 15.96 39.27
C GLU A 45 -3.46 15.25 37.95
N VAL A 46 -4.44 14.54 37.38
CA VAL A 46 -4.27 13.76 36.15
C VAL A 46 -5.14 14.38 35.08
N PHE A 47 -4.51 14.84 34.00
CA PHE A 47 -5.17 15.48 32.88
C PHE A 47 -4.72 14.85 31.55
N PHE A 48 -5.59 14.88 30.55
CA PHE A 48 -5.23 14.55 29.17
C PHE A 48 -4.52 15.75 28.53
N GLU A 49 -3.33 15.55 27.97
CA GLU A 49 -2.52 16.62 27.36
C GLU A 49 -3.22 17.23 26.12
N GLN A 50 -3.89 16.38 25.33
CA GLN A 50 -4.75 16.80 24.22
C GLN A 50 -6.02 15.93 24.18
N LEU A 51 -7.18 16.53 23.89
CA LEU A 51 -8.43 15.79 23.61
C LEU A 51 -8.44 15.23 22.16
N ASN A 52 -7.31 14.71 21.72
CA ASN A 52 -7.16 14.08 20.42
C ASN A 52 -6.96 12.58 20.62
N TYR A 53 -7.88 11.78 20.10
CA TYR A 53 -7.74 10.34 20.13
C TYR A 53 -6.87 9.93 18.94
N GLU A 54 -5.60 9.62 19.18
CA GLU A 54 -4.74 9.00 18.16
C GLU A 54 -5.10 7.53 18.02
N VAL A 55 -5.91 7.21 17.03
CA VAL A 55 -6.22 5.82 16.67
C VAL A 55 -5.19 5.36 15.64
N PHE A 56 -4.24 4.54 16.08
CA PHE A 56 -3.31 3.84 15.19
C PHE A 56 -4.06 2.68 14.52
N THR A 57 -4.59 2.93 13.31
CA THR A 57 -5.17 1.86 12.49
C THR A 57 -4.04 1.22 11.67
N GLU A 58 -3.60 0.03 12.05
CA GLU A 58 -2.83 -0.83 11.15
C GLU A 58 -3.78 -1.33 10.06
N SER A 59 -3.80 -0.64 8.92
CA SER A 59 -4.37 -1.21 7.69
C SER A 59 -3.36 -2.23 7.15
N GLU A 60 -3.79 -3.45 6.81
CA GLU A 60 -2.92 -4.46 6.21
C GLU A 60 -2.07 -3.86 5.08
N ALA A 61 -0.74 -3.86 5.25
CA ALA A 61 0.19 -3.28 4.27
C ALA A 61 0.04 -3.91 2.87
N TYR A 62 -0.53 -5.11 2.82
CA TYR A 62 -0.75 -5.86 1.59
C TYR A 62 -1.96 -6.81 1.70
N GLY A 63 -3.17 -6.27 1.58
CA GLY A 63 -4.38 -7.10 1.48
C GLY A 63 -4.41 -7.93 0.20
N VAL A 64 -5.17 -9.03 0.21
CA VAL A 64 -5.36 -9.94 -0.96
C VAL A 64 -5.73 -9.21 -2.26
N VAL A 65 -6.42 -8.07 -2.15
CA VAL A 65 -6.80 -7.22 -3.30
C VAL A 65 -5.58 -6.62 -4.00
N LYS A 66 -4.58 -6.12 -3.25
CA LYS A 66 -3.34 -5.59 -3.82
C LYS A 66 -2.50 -6.70 -4.47
N MET A 67 -2.44 -7.87 -3.83
CA MET A 67 -1.73 -9.02 -4.39
C MET A 67 -2.32 -9.48 -5.72
N LEU A 68 -3.65 -9.57 -5.80
CA LEU A 68 -4.35 -9.95 -7.04
C LEU A 68 -4.22 -8.88 -8.13
N ALA A 69 -4.21 -7.59 -7.77
CA ALA A 69 -3.99 -6.49 -8.71
C ALA A 69 -2.60 -6.58 -9.36
N ASP A 70 -1.55 -6.82 -8.56
CA ASP A 70 -0.19 -6.94 -9.08
C ASP A 70 0.00 -8.23 -9.91
N PHE A 71 -0.64 -9.34 -9.51
CA PHE A 71 -0.64 -10.59 -10.28
C PHE A 71 -1.35 -10.43 -11.62
N GLY A 72 -2.55 -9.84 -11.62
CA GLY A 72 -3.31 -9.60 -12.84
C GLY A 72 -2.63 -8.60 -13.79
N GLY A 73 -1.97 -7.58 -13.24
CA GLY A 73 -1.20 -6.60 -13.99
C GLY A 73 0.01 -7.20 -14.70
N GLN A 74 0.81 -7.99 -13.98
CA GLN A 74 2.00 -8.62 -14.57
C GLN A 74 1.64 -9.75 -15.56
N LEU A 75 0.65 -10.59 -15.23
CA LEU A 75 0.17 -11.63 -16.14
C LEU A 75 -0.53 -11.06 -17.37
N GLY A 76 -1.33 -10.00 -17.23
CA GLY A 76 -1.97 -9.33 -18.36
C GLY A 76 -0.97 -8.64 -19.28
N LEU A 77 0.05 -8.00 -18.72
CA LEU A 77 1.10 -7.34 -19.49
C LEU A 77 1.96 -8.34 -20.28
N TRP A 78 2.36 -9.44 -19.64
CA TRP A 78 3.25 -10.45 -20.27
C TRP A 78 2.47 -11.42 -21.17
N SER A 79 1.31 -11.89 -20.74
CA SER A 79 0.46 -12.76 -21.56
C SER A 79 -0.12 -12.01 -22.76
N GLY A 80 -0.45 -10.72 -22.60
CA GLY A 80 -1.00 -9.90 -23.68
C GLY A 80 0.02 -9.61 -24.77
N VAL A 81 1.20 -9.09 -24.40
CA VAL A 81 2.21 -8.66 -25.39
C VAL A 81 3.01 -9.82 -25.96
N SER A 82 3.27 -10.89 -25.20
CA SER A 82 4.11 -11.99 -25.72
C SER A 82 3.32 -13.10 -26.42
N PHE A 83 2.16 -13.52 -25.92
CA PHE A 83 1.40 -14.62 -26.54
C PHE A 83 0.60 -14.15 -27.77
N MET A 84 -0.06 -12.98 -27.70
CA MET A 84 -0.82 -12.47 -28.86
C MET A 84 0.10 -12.18 -30.04
N THR A 85 1.28 -11.60 -29.80
CA THR A 85 2.26 -11.32 -30.86
C THR A 85 2.82 -12.60 -31.50
N VAL A 86 2.99 -13.70 -30.75
CA VAL A 86 3.37 -15.00 -31.32
C VAL A 86 2.25 -15.57 -32.20
N CYS A 87 1.01 -15.54 -31.72
CA CYS A 87 -0.15 -15.97 -32.52
C CYS A 87 -0.30 -15.17 -33.81
N GLU A 88 -0.08 -13.85 -33.74
CA GLU A 88 -0.14 -12.95 -34.90
C GLU A 88 0.98 -13.26 -35.91
N PHE A 89 2.21 -13.52 -35.44
CA PHE A 89 3.31 -13.96 -36.30
C PHE A 89 3.03 -15.29 -37.01
N LEU A 90 2.43 -16.25 -36.31
CA LEU A 90 2.05 -17.54 -36.90
C LEU A 90 0.95 -17.39 -37.95
N GLY A 91 -0.06 -16.56 -37.67
CA GLY A 91 -1.11 -16.22 -38.63
C GLY A 91 -0.53 -15.58 -39.90
N LEU A 92 0.35 -14.59 -39.74
CA LEU A 92 1.02 -13.91 -40.83
C LEU A 92 1.87 -14.88 -41.69
N PHE A 93 2.59 -15.80 -41.04
CA PHE A 93 3.42 -16.78 -41.75
C PHE A 93 2.56 -17.75 -42.57
N CYS A 94 1.45 -18.23 -42.00
CA CYS A 94 0.49 -19.09 -42.71
C CYS A 94 -0.13 -18.39 -43.92
N GLU A 95 -0.56 -17.14 -43.78
CA GLU A 95 -1.11 -16.36 -44.90
C GLU A 95 -0.08 -16.12 -45.99
N LEU A 96 1.15 -15.74 -45.62
CA LEU A 96 2.25 -15.56 -46.56
C LEU A 96 2.55 -16.85 -47.33
N ALA A 97 2.61 -17.99 -46.64
CA ALA A 97 2.86 -19.29 -47.24
C ALA A 97 1.73 -19.70 -48.19
N TYR A 98 0.47 -19.48 -47.81
CA TYR A 98 -0.69 -19.76 -48.66
C TYR A 98 -0.68 -18.92 -49.94
N MET A 99 -0.43 -17.62 -49.82
CA MET A 99 -0.33 -16.70 -50.95
C MET A 99 0.85 -17.07 -51.86
N ALA A 100 2.00 -17.43 -51.30
CA ALA A 100 3.16 -17.89 -52.06
C ALA A 100 2.88 -19.21 -52.79
N ALA A 101 2.24 -20.18 -52.14
CA ALA A 101 1.89 -21.47 -52.73
C ALA A 101 0.87 -21.31 -53.88
N LEU A 102 -0.18 -20.49 -53.68
CA LEU A 102 -1.13 -20.17 -54.75
C LEU A 102 -0.45 -19.43 -55.90
N HIS A 103 0.43 -18.48 -55.61
CA HIS A 103 1.17 -17.74 -56.62
C HIS A 103 2.08 -18.67 -57.43
N HIS A 104 2.83 -19.56 -56.77
CA HIS A 104 3.65 -20.58 -57.43
C HIS A 104 2.81 -21.56 -58.24
N TYR A 105 1.65 -21.99 -57.73
CA TYR A 105 0.72 -22.85 -58.45
C TYR A 105 0.16 -22.15 -59.70
N ALA A 106 -0.20 -20.87 -59.63
CA ALA A 106 -0.69 -20.08 -60.76
C ALA A 106 0.38 -19.86 -61.84
N ILE A 107 1.65 -19.65 -61.45
CA ILE A 107 2.78 -19.58 -62.39
C ILE A 107 3.01 -20.95 -63.04
N HIS A 108 3.01 -22.03 -62.27
CA HIS A 108 3.16 -23.38 -62.81
C HIS A 108 2.07 -23.72 -63.81
N LYS A 109 0.81 -23.40 -63.49
CA LYS A 109 -0.33 -23.62 -64.37
C LYS A 109 -0.17 -22.87 -65.69
N ARG A 110 0.21 -21.58 -65.65
CA ARG A 110 0.50 -20.77 -66.86
C ARG A 110 1.51 -21.44 -67.78
N LYS A 111 2.64 -21.92 -67.24
CA LYS A 111 3.68 -22.60 -68.01
C LYS A 111 3.21 -23.91 -68.67
N VAL A 112 2.24 -24.61 -68.06
CA VAL A 112 1.67 -25.84 -68.63
C VAL A 112 0.72 -25.52 -69.78
N TRP A 113 -0.16 -24.52 -69.63
CA TRP A 113 -1.05 -24.08 -70.71
C TRP A 113 -0.26 -23.58 -71.93
N GLU A 114 0.81 -22.81 -71.73
CA GLU A 114 1.69 -22.36 -72.82
C GLU A 114 2.30 -23.54 -73.60
N LYS A 115 2.74 -24.60 -72.89
CA LYS A 115 3.25 -25.81 -73.54
C LYS A 115 2.17 -26.59 -74.30
N GLN A 116 0.93 -26.60 -73.80
CA GLN A 116 -0.20 -27.25 -74.49
C GLN A 116 -0.57 -26.48 -75.77
N MET A 117 -0.67 -25.16 -75.69
CA MET A 117 -0.91 -24.29 -76.85
C MET A 117 0.20 -24.41 -77.90
N ALA A 118 1.46 -24.59 -77.49
CA ALA A 118 2.57 -24.82 -78.40
C ALA A 118 2.51 -26.20 -79.09
N LYS A 119 2.00 -27.24 -78.42
CA LYS A 119 1.82 -28.58 -79.00
C LYS A 119 0.64 -28.66 -79.96
N GLU A 120 -0.43 -27.90 -79.73
CA GLU A 120 -1.60 -27.86 -80.62
C GLU A 120 -1.32 -27.12 -81.94
N LYS A 121 -0.26 -26.30 -81.96
CA LYS A 121 0.16 -25.51 -83.14
C LYS A 121 1.15 -26.24 -84.07
N TYR A 122 1.68 -27.40 -83.67
CA TYR A 122 2.65 -28.20 -84.45
C TYR A 122 2.02 -29.53 -84.88
#